data_AF-A0A951CNJ2-F1
#
_entry.id   AF-A0A951CNJ2-F1
#
_cell.length_a   1.000
_cell.length_b   1.000
_cell.length_c   1.000
_cell.angle_alpha   90.00
_cell.angle_beta   90.00
_cell.angle_gamma   90.00
#
_symmetry.space_group_name_H-M   'P 1'
#
loop_
_entity.id
_entity.type
_entity.pdbx_description
1 polymer ?
#
loop_
_entity_poly.entity_id
_entity_poly.type
_entity_poly.pdbx_seq_one_letter_code
_entity_poly.pdbx_strand_id
1 'polypeptide(L)'
;MTTTITDLDRARDTALDLSGWGRRFSFYQPRNFAFWGYLVLVATGAFAFGSKLIREYNAYAQAIGLAVTLFAIYAALFWWFTVHIDRYAKLPVKLMVVAFLWGGFAAPWSMAANANDAILALYAKAFGQAWALDWGAGLAAPFTEEPAKGSGLLLLIALAPRQVRTAFDGFILGAFIGLGFQIIEDIAYAMTSAGSQFGANQVGASMGTIVVRMVSGVGAHIVYSAIFCAGLIYLLGRPAEPRRIGR
;
A
#
# COMPACT_ATOMS: atom_id res chain seq x y z
N MET A 1 23.15 -20.87 -39.12
CA MET A 1 22.55 -21.83 -38.17
C MET A 1 21.04 -21.79 -38.38
N THR A 2 20.43 -22.89 -38.84
CA THR A 2 18.99 -22.99 -39.07
C THR A 2 18.30 -23.37 -37.77
N THR A 3 17.42 -22.50 -37.25
CA THR A 3 16.63 -22.74 -36.03
C THR A 3 15.70 -23.94 -36.24
N THR A 4 15.76 -24.94 -35.35
CA THR A 4 14.90 -26.12 -35.46
C THR A 4 13.50 -25.84 -34.90
N ILE A 5 12.49 -26.64 -35.29
CA ILE A 5 11.14 -26.57 -34.70
C ILE A 5 11.20 -26.73 -33.18
N THR A 6 12.07 -27.61 -32.69
CA THR A 6 12.28 -27.87 -31.26
C THR A 6 12.83 -26.65 -30.53
N ASP A 7 13.68 -25.85 -31.18
CA ASP A 7 14.18 -24.60 -30.61
C ASP A 7 13.09 -23.53 -30.56
N LEU A 8 12.19 -23.49 -31.54
CA LEU A 8 11.03 -22.60 -31.55
C LEU A 8 10.02 -22.95 -30.46
N ASP A 9 9.74 -24.24 -30.25
CA ASP A 9 8.86 -24.71 -29.16
C ASP A 9 9.44 -24.36 -27.79
N ARG A 10 10.75 -24.61 -27.58
CA ARG A 10 11.44 -24.23 -26.33
C ARG A 10 11.41 -22.72 -26.09
N ALA A 11 11.61 -21.92 -27.13
CA ALA A 11 11.53 -20.46 -27.04
C ALA A 11 10.12 -19.98 -26.69
N ARG A 12 9.07 -20.60 -27.27
CA ARG A 12 7.67 -20.32 -26.94
C ARG A 12 7.38 -20.65 -25.47
N ASP A 13 7.76 -21.83 -25.00
CA ASP A 13 7.47 -22.26 -23.63
C ASP A 13 8.19 -21.37 -22.61
N THR A 14 9.44 -21.00 -22.90
CA THR A 14 10.20 -20.03 -22.11
C THR A 14 9.51 -18.66 -22.09
N ALA A 15 9.01 -18.18 -23.23
CA ALA A 15 8.26 -16.93 -23.31
C ALA A 15 6.93 -16.99 -22.54
N LEU A 16 6.22 -18.12 -22.56
CA LEU A 16 5.00 -18.32 -21.76
C LEU A 16 5.31 -18.33 -20.26
N ASP A 17 6.41 -18.97 -19.85
CA ASP A 17 6.83 -19.03 -18.45
C ASP A 17 7.31 -17.67 -17.93
N LEU A 18 8.04 -16.90 -18.74
CA LEU A 18 8.48 -15.55 -18.41
C LEU A 18 7.33 -14.53 -18.47
N SER A 19 6.38 -14.71 -19.39
CA SER A 19 5.22 -13.82 -19.53
C SER A 19 4.16 -14.03 -18.46
N GLY A 20 4.21 -15.12 -17.69
CA GLY A 20 3.30 -15.37 -16.56
C GLY A 20 1.82 -15.35 -16.93
N TRP A 21 1.49 -15.34 -18.23
CA TRP A 21 0.17 -15.00 -18.74
C TRP A 21 -0.84 -16.08 -18.34
N GLY A 22 -2.00 -15.66 -17.82
CA GLY A 22 -3.06 -16.57 -17.37
C GLY A 22 -2.80 -17.33 -16.06
N ARG A 23 -1.69 -17.09 -15.35
CA ARG A 23 -1.41 -17.77 -14.08
C ARG A 23 -2.29 -17.23 -12.95
N ARG A 24 -2.91 -18.15 -12.19
CA ARG A 24 -3.73 -17.80 -11.02
C ARG A 24 -2.85 -17.55 -9.80
N PHE A 25 -3.24 -16.59 -8.97
CA PHE A 25 -2.67 -16.38 -7.64
C PHE A 25 -3.49 -17.17 -6.59
N SER A 26 -2.83 -18.07 -5.85
CA SER A 26 -3.40 -18.73 -4.67
C SER A 26 -2.83 -18.09 -3.42
N PHE A 27 -3.67 -17.43 -2.64
CA PHE A 27 -3.25 -16.78 -1.40
C PHE A 27 -2.98 -17.79 -0.28
N TYR A 28 -3.81 -18.85 -0.18
CA TYR A 28 -3.65 -19.87 0.86
C TYR A 28 -2.40 -20.71 0.60
N GLN A 29 -1.36 -20.48 1.41
CA GLN A 29 -0.05 -21.14 1.28
C GLN A 29 0.52 -21.47 2.67
N PRO A 30 -0.05 -22.45 3.41
CA PRO A 30 0.32 -22.72 4.80
C PRO A 30 1.78 -23.17 4.99
N ARG A 31 2.43 -23.66 3.93
CA ARG A 31 3.85 -24.05 3.92
C ARG A 31 4.80 -22.87 3.63
N ASN A 32 4.28 -21.70 3.30
CA ASN A 32 5.06 -20.50 3.00
C ASN A 32 5.09 -19.60 4.25
N PHE A 33 6.27 -19.30 4.78
CA PHE A 33 6.39 -18.43 5.96
C PHE A 33 5.86 -17.00 5.70
N ALA A 34 6.01 -16.49 4.46
CA ALA A 34 5.50 -15.19 4.08
C ALA A 34 3.97 -15.08 4.23
N PHE A 35 3.24 -16.19 4.09
CA PHE A 35 1.79 -16.23 4.28
C PHE A 35 1.42 -15.96 5.74
N TRP A 36 2.11 -16.61 6.67
CA TRP A 36 1.88 -16.39 8.10
C TRP A 36 2.32 -15.00 8.55
N GLY A 37 3.48 -14.52 8.07
CA GLY A 37 3.93 -13.16 8.34
C GLY A 37 2.92 -12.10 7.85
N TYR A 38 2.39 -12.29 6.64
CA TYR A 38 1.31 -11.46 6.12
C TYR A 38 0.07 -11.51 7.02
N LEU A 39 -0.42 -12.70 7.35
CA LEU A 39 -1.65 -12.87 8.13
C LEU A 39 -1.53 -12.24 9.52
N VAL A 40 -0.43 -12.47 10.22
CA VAL A 40 -0.23 -11.91 11.57
C VAL A 40 -0.24 -10.39 11.52
N LEU A 41 0.54 -9.77 10.65
CA LEU A 41 0.68 -8.31 10.61
C LEU A 41 -0.61 -7.63 10.11
N VAL A 42 -1.32 -8.22 9.15
CA VAL A 42 -2.62 -7.69 8.71
C VAL A 42 -3.67 -7.87 9.80
N ALA A 43 -3.71 -9.01 10.50
CA ALA A 43 -4.66 -9.24 11.58
C ALA A 43 -4.42 -8.32 12.78
N THR A 44 -3.17 -8.11 13.20
CA THR A 44 -2.84 -7.16 14.27
C THR A 44 -3.18 -5.74 13.88
N GLY A 45 -2.88 -5.34 12.64
CA GLY A 45 -3.21 -4.01 12.13
C GLY A 45 -4.72 -3.77 12.04
N ALA A 46 -5.46 -4.74 11.53
CA ALA A 46 -6.92 -4.70 11.46
C ALA A 46 -7.56 -4.66 12.85
N PHE A 47 -7.02 -5.43 13.80
CA PHE A 47 -7.46 -5.39 15.19
C PHE A 47 -7.20 -4.02 15.84
N ALA A 48 -6.02 -3.43 15.62
CA ALA A 48 -5.68 -2.10 16.14
C ALA A 48 -6.61 -1.01 15.58
N PHE A 49 -6.81 -0.99 14.26
CA PHE A 49 -7.73 -0.07 13.60
C PHE A 49 -9.19 -0.28 14.04
N GLY A 50 -9.66 -1.53 14.04
CA GLY A 50 -11.01 -1.89 14.48
C GLY A 50 -11.27 -1.49 15.93
N SER A 51 -10.29 -1.68 16.80
CA SER A 51 -10.37 -1.25 18.20
C SER A 51 -10.46 0.28 18.32
N LYS A 52 -9.74 1.03 17.48
CA LYS A 52 -9.86 2.49 17.41
C LYS A 52 -11.26 2.89 16.93
N LEU A 53 -11.74 2.29 15.84
CA LEU A 53 -13.09 2.53 15.31
C LEU A 53 -14.17 2.30 16.37
N ILE A 54 -14.16 1.16 17.06
CA ILE A 54 -15.18 0.80 18.05
C ILE A 54 -15.20 1.81 19.20
N ARG A 55 -14.04 2.23 19.71
CA ARG A 55 -13.95 3.21 20.80
C ARG A 55 -14.53 4.57 20.42
N GLU A 56 -14.30 5.00 19.19
CA GLU A 56 -14.66 6.33 18.71
C GLU A 56 -16.03 6.36 17.99
N TYR A 57 -16.60 5.20 17.65
CA TYR A 57 -17.82 5.11 16.86
C TYR A 57 -19.01 5.82 17.49
N ASN A 58 -19.27 5.58 18.78
CA ASN A 58 -20.41 6.20 19.46
C ASN A 58 -20.27 7.73 19.55
N ALA A 59 -19.05 8.24 19.57
CA ALA A 59 -18.79 9.68 19.62
C ALA A 59 -18.85 10.31 18.22
N TYR A 60 -18.36 9.62 17.18
CA TYR A 60 -18.08 10.20 15.86
C TYR A 60 -18.73 9.46 14.67
N ALA A 61 -19.86 8.78 14.90
CA ALA A 61 -20.52 7.94 13.91
C ALA A 61 -20.81 8.66 12.57
N GLN A 62 -21.20 9.94 12.60
CA GLN A 62 -21.52 10.69 11.38
C GLN A 62 -20.25 10.95 10.55
N ALA A 63 -19.15 11.36 11.19
CA ALA A 63 -17.88 11.56 10.51
C ALA A 63 -17.32 10.24 9.95
N ILE A 64 -17.40 9.15 10.71
CA ILE A 64 -16.96 7.83 10.26
C ILE A 64 -17.77 7.37 9.05
N GLY A 65 -19.10 7.45 9.12
CA GLY A 65 -19.98 7.07 8.02
C GLY A 65 -19.70 7.87 6.74
N LEU A 66 -19.51 9.19 6.89
CA LEU A 66 -19.13 10.07 5.78
C LEU A 66 -17.78 9.69 5.18
N ALA A 67 -16.74 9.55 6.02
CA ALA A 67 -15.39 9.22 5.59
C ALA A 67 -15.35 7.87 4.87
N VAL A 68 -15.91 6.82 5.46
CA VAL A 68 -15.97 5.49 4.85
C VAL A 68 -16.67 5.55 3.49
N THR A 69 -17.77 6.28 3.38
CA THR A 69 -18.53 6.40 2.12
C THR A 69 -17.69 7.11 1.04
N LEU A 70 -17.16 8.29 1.34
CA LEU A 70 -16.41 9.09 0.37
C LEU A 70 -15.11 8.41 -0.05
N PHE A 71 -14.38 7.81 0.90
CA PHE A 71 -13.16 7.09 0.59
C PHE A 71 -13.42 5.76 -0.13
N ALA A 72 -14.55 5.08 0.13
CA ALA A 72 -14.95 3.92 -0.67
C ALA A 72 -15.23 4.31 -2.13
N ILE A 73 -15.92 5.43 -2.37
CA ILE A 73 -16.13 5.98 -3.72
C ILE A 73 -14.79 6.31 -4.38
N TYR A 74 -13.90 7.00 -3.67
CA TYR A 74 -12.57 7.33 -4.16
C TYR A 74 -11.76 6.07 -4.55
N ALA A 75 -11.74 5.05 -3.68
CA ALA A 75 -11.07 3.79 -3.95
C ALA A 75 -11.68 3.06 -5.15
N ALA A 76 -13.01 3.08 -5.29
CA ALA A 76 -13.71 2.49 -6.42
C ALA A 76 -13.39 3.20 -7.74
N LEU A 77 -13.34 4.54 -7.75
CA LEU A 77 -12.94 5.33 -8.91
C LEU A 77 -11.49 5.06 -9.31
N PHE A 78 -10.58 4.98 -8.33
CA PHE A 78 -9.18 4.64 -8.58
C PHE A 78 -9.03 3.22 -9.13
N TRP A 79 -9.71 2.24 -8.53
CA TRP A 79 -9.74 0.87 -9.01
C TRP A 79 -10.29 0.79 -10.44
N TRP A 80 -11.39 1.50 -10.72
CA TRP A 80 -11.96 1.58 -12.05
C TRP A 80 -10.94 2.15 -13.05
N PHE A 81 -10.32 3.29 -12.74
CA PHE A 81 -9.34 3.94 -13.61
C PHE A 81 -8.15 3.03 -13.94
N THR A 82 -7.57 2.37 -12.93
CA THR A 82 -6.42 1.46 -13.10
C THR A 82 -6.76 0.25 -13.98
N VAL A 83 -7.92 -0.37 -13.80
CA VAL A 83 -8.37 -1.51 -14.62
C VAL A 83 -8.60 -1.13 -16.08
N HIS A 84 -8.97 0.12 -16.35
CA HIS A 84 -9.22 0.61 -17.72
C HIS A 84 -7.94 1.05 -18.46
N ILE A 85 -6.89 1.43 -17.72
CA ILE A 85 -5.62 1.88 -18.30
C ILE A 85 -4.61 0.75 -18.46
N ASP A 86 -4.67 -0.28 -17.61
CA ASP A 86 -3.76 -1.42 -17.70
C ASP A 86 -4.02 -2.27 -18.96
N ARG A 87 -3.28 -1.95 -20.01
CA ARG A 87 -3.31 -2.62 -21.33
C ARG A 87 -2.19 -3.64 -21.52
N TYR A 88 -1.19 -3.71 -20.62
CA TYR A 88 0.08 -4.39 -20.90
C TYR A 88 0.24 -5.72 -20.18
N ALA A 89 -0.18 -5.86 -18.91
CA ALA A 89 -0.17 -7.14 -18.21
C ALA A 89 -1.05 -7.11 -16.94
N LYS A 90 -2.30 -7.58 -17.06
CA LYS A 90 -3.24 -7.56 -15.92
C LYS A 90 -2.76 -8.46 -14.78
N LEU A 91 -2.43 -7.86 -13.65
CA LEU A 91 -2.18 -8.59 -12.41
C LEU A 91 -3.46 -9.25 -11.88
N PRO A 92 -3.37 -10.41 -11.21
CA PRO A 92 -4.53 -11.05 -10.62
C PRO A 92 -5.23 -10.13 -9.60
N VAL A 93 -6.54 -9.94 -9.72
CA VAL A 93 -7.34 -9.11 -8.78
C VAL A 93 -7.10 -9.48 -7.32
N LYS A 94 -7.01 -10.78 -7.02
CA LYS A 94 -6.70 -11.26 -5.66
C LYS A 94 -5.36 -10.72 -5.13
N LEU A 95 -4.35 -10.56 -5.99
CA LEU A 95 -3.05 -10.01 -5.59
C LEU A 95 -3.15 -8.52 -5.28
N MET A 96 -3.91 -7.76 -6.07
CA MET A 96 -4.17 -6.34 -5.84
C MET A 96 -4.98 -6.10 -4.55
N VAL A 97 -5.95 -6.97 -4.23
CA VAL A 97 -6.68 -6.92 -2.95
C VAL A 97 -5.75 -7.19 -1.77
N VAL A 98 -4.90 -8.22 -1.86
CA VAL A 98 -3.93 -8.55 -0.80
C VAL A 98 -2.91 -7.41 -0.61
N ALA A 99 -2.50 -6.74 -1.69
CA ALA A 99 -1.68 -5.52 -1.64
C ALA A 99 -2.39 -4.36 -0.94
N PHE A 100 -3.65 -4.09 -1.30
CA PHE A 100 -4.47 -3.08 -0.64
C PHE A 100 -4.63 -3.35 0.87
N LEU A 101 -4.92 -4.58 1.26
CA LEU A 101 -5.08 -4.95 2.66
C LEU A 101 -3.77 -4.82 3.46
N TRP A 102 -2.62 -5.12 2.86
CA TRP A 102 -1.33 -4.84 3.49
C TRP A 102 -1.17 -3.35 3.77
N GLY A 103 -1.40 -2.55 2.73
CA GLY A 103 -1.32 -1.10 2.79
C GLY A 103 -2.26 -0.50 3.82
N GLY A 104 -3.50 -0.99 3.91
CA GLY A 104 -4.49 -0.44 4.84
C GLY A 104 -4.31 -0.85 6.28
N PHE A 105 -3.77 -2.04 6.56
CA PHE A 105 -3.74 -2.59 7.91
C PHE A 105 -2.32 -2.80 8.44
N ALA A 106 -1.52 -3.63 7.79
CA ALA A 106 -0.19 -3.98 8.30
C ALA A 106 0.75 -2.76 8.31
N ALA A 107 0.87 -2.07 7.17
CA ALA A 107 1.82 -0.97 7.02
C ALA A 107 1.56 0.20 8.01
N PRO A 108 0.37 0.79 8.13
CA PRO A 108 0.14 1.92 9.03
C PRO A 108 0.03 1.47 10.49
N TRP A 109 -0.75 0.41 10.78
CA TRP A 109 -1.16 0.11 12.16
C TRP A 109 -0.27 -0.87 12.91
N SER A 110 0.50 -1.71 12.21
CA SER A 110 1.46 -2.61 12.87
C SER A 110 2.89 -2.10 12.82
N MET A 111 3.22 -1.20 11.87
CA MET A 111 4.60 -0.80 11.60
C MET A 111 4.80 0.72 11.67
N ALA A 112 4.25 1.46 10.71
CA ALA A 112 4.63 2.84 10.46
C ALA A 112 4.21 3.80 11.58
N ALA A 113 3.03 3.64 12.18
CA ALA A 113 2.59 4.49 13.29
C ALA A 113 3.56 4.43 14.48
N ASN A 114 3.94 3.22 14.92
CA ASN A 114 4.89 3.04 16.02
C ASN A 114 6.27 3.62 15.70
N ALA A 115 6.73 3.44 14.45
CA ALA A 115 8.00 3.98 13.99
C ALA A 115 7.98 5.52 13.90
N ASN A 116 6.88 6.09 13.41
CA ASN A 116 6.64 7.53 13.35
C ASN A 116 6.69 8.13 14.76
N ASP A 117 5.94 7.58 15.70
CA ASP A 117 5.91 8.06 17.09
C ASP A 117 7.30 8.05 17.73
N ALA A 118 8.06 6.97 17.52
CA ALA A 118 9.43 6.86 18.02
C ALA A 118 10.36 7.93 17.42
N ILE A 119 10.33 8.13 16.10
CA ILE A 119 11.18 9.13 15.43
C ILE A 119 10.77 10.56 15.82
N LEU A 120 9.46 10.86 15.85
CA LEU A 120 8.94 12.15 16.29
C LEU A 120 9.36 12.47 17.72
N ALA A 121 9.32 11.48 18.63
CA ALA A 121 9.80 11.64 20.00
C ALA A 121 11.31 11.90 20.08
N LEU A 122 12.11 11.26 19.22
CA LEU A 122 13.55 11.54 19.12
C LEU A 122 13.82 12.95 18.59
N TYR A 123 13.10 13.37 17.56
CA TYR A 123 13.20 14.72 17.01
C TYR A 123 12.81 15.80 18.01
N ALA A 124 11.71 15.59 18.75
CA ALA A 124 11.30 16.51 19.80
C ALA A 124 12.38 16.68 20.88
N LYS A 125 13.06 15.58 21.26
CA LYS A 125 14.15 15.61 22.24
C LYS A 125 15.43 16.25 21.69
N ALA A 126 15.74 16.03 20.41
CA ALA A 126 16.97 16.51 19.79
C ALA A 126 16.90 17.98 19.35
N PHE A 127 15.75 18.41 18.82
CA PHE A 127 15.59 19.70 18.15
C PHE A 127 14.48 20.57 18.76
N GLY A 128 13.74 20.07 19.74
CA GLY A 128 12.64 20.77 20.41
C GLY A 128 11.26 20.48 19.80
N GLN A 129 10.21 20.69 20.61
CA GLN A 129 8.84 20.33 20.23
C GLN A 129 8.31 21.15 19.05
N ALA A 130 8.58 22.46 19.00
CA ALA A 130 8.13 23.31 17.91
C ALA A 130 8.70 22.84 16.56
N TRP A 131 10.01 22.57 16.52
CA TRP A 131 10.67 22.04 15.33
C TRP A 131 10.07 20.69 14.89
N ALA A 132 9.83 19.79 15.85
CA ALA A 132 9.26 18.47 15.54
C ALA A 132 7.82 18.55 15.01
N LEU A 133 7.02 19.52 15.47
CA LEU A 133 5.67 19.76 14.94
C LEU A 133 5.70 20.30 13.51
N ASP A 134 6.65 21.19 13.20
CA ASP A 134 6.74 21.81 11.87
C ASP A 134 7.38 20.89 10.82
N TRP A 135 8.38 20.08 11.20
CA TRP A 135 9.21 19.31 10.25
C TRP A 135 9.16 17.80 10.46
N GLY A 136 8.82 17.34 11.67
CA GLY A 136 9.06 15.96 12.08
C GLY A 136 8.29 14.94 11.25
N ALA A 137 7.01 15.19 10.95
CA ALA A 137 6.20 14.26 10.16
C ALA A 137 6.74 14.08 8.73
N GLY A 138 7.09 15.19 8.06
CA GLY A 138 7.63 15.16 6.69
C GLY A 138 9.01 14.50 6.59
N LEU A 139 9.81 14.56 7.65
CA LEU A 139 11.13 13.93 7.72
C LEU A 139 11.09 12.50 8.25
N ALA A 140 10.04 12.09 8.98
CA ALA A 140 9.89 10.73 9.48
C ALA A 140 9.24 9.80 8.44
N ALA A 141 8.12 10.24 7.85
CA ALA A 141 7.27 9.41 7.01
C ALA A 141 8.00 8.69 5.85
N PRO A 142 8.94 9.32 5.11
CA PRO A 142 9.67 8.64 4.04
C PRO A 142 10.52 7.45 4.52
N PHE A 143 11.02 7.48 5.76
CA PHE A 143 11.89 6.43 6.31
C PHE A 143 11.13 5.37 7.10
N THR A 144 9.86 5.58 7.37
CA THR A 144 9.02 4.66 8.15
C THR A 144 7.94 4.04 7.26
N GLU A 145 7.16 4.87 6.58
CA GLU A 145 5.99 4.43 5.85
C GLU A 145 6.35 3.74 4.54
N GLU A 146 7.25 4.31 3.73
CA GLU A 146 7.61 3.72 2.45
C GLU A 146 8.34 2.36 2.63
N PRO A 147 9.26 2.19 3.60
CA PRO A 147 9.78 0.86 3.95
C PRO A 147 8.70 -0.10 4.46
N ALA A 148 7.77 0.36 5.30
CA ALA A 148 6.66 -0.49 5.78
C ALA A 148 5.76 -0.96 4.62
N LYS A 149 5.41 -0.06 3.70
CA LYS A 149 4.64 -0.37 2.48
C LYS A 149 5.43 -1.28 1.54
N GLY A 150 6.70 -0.99 1.28
CA GLY A 150 7.59 -1.77 0.43
C GLY A 150 7.89 -3.17 0.96
N SER A 151 7.94 -3.37 2.28
CA SER A 151 8.05 -4.71 2.86
C SER A 151 6.84 -5.60 2.50
N GLY A 152 5.68 -4.99 2.29
CA GLY A 152 4.50 -5.64 1.73
C GLY A 152 4.75 -6.16 0.32
N LEU A 153 5.34 -5.34 -0.55
CA LEU A 153 5.74 -5.80 -1.88
C LEU A 153 6.70 -6.99 -1.78
N LEU A 154 7.69 -6.96 -0.88
CA LEU A 154 8.63 -8.08 -0.70
C LEU A 154 7.91 -9.37 -0.29
N LEU A 155 6.95 -9.28 0.64
CA LEU A 155 6.10 -10.42 1.01
C LEU A 155 5.24 -10.90 -0.17
N LEU A 156 4.69 -9.99 -0.96
CA LEU A 156 3.93 -10.33 -2.16
C LEU A 156 4.80 -10.99 -3.23
N ILE A 157 6.08 -10.62 -3.36
CA ILE A 157 7.04 -11.32 -4.21
C ILE A 157 7.26 -12.74 -3.68
N ALA A 158 7.36 -12.95 -2.37
CA ALA A 158 7.50 -14.28 -1.78
C ALA A 158 6.23 -15.15 -1.92
N LEU A 159 5.04 -14.52 -1.94
CA LEU A 159 3.75 -15.20 -2.11
C LEU A 159 3.39 -15.44 -3.59
N ALA A 160 3.79 -14.53 -4.47
CA ALA A 160 3.46 -14.56 -5.89
C ALA A 160 4.71 -14.33 -6.77
N PRO A 161 5.81 -15.11 -6.58
CA PRO A 161 7.10 -14.86 -7.23
C PRO A 161 7.04 -15.01 -8.75
N ARG A 162 5.98 -15.58 -9.29
CA ARG A 162 5.81 -15.74 -10.74
C ARG A 162 4.88 -14.70 -11.35
N GLN A 163 4.27 -13.84 -10.54
CA GLN A 163 3.36 -12.77 -10.98
C GLN A 163 4.08 -11.43 -11.03
N VAL A 164 4.84 -11.10 -9.97
CA VAL A 164 5.61 -9.85 -9.87
C VAL A 164 6.93 -10.00 -10.62
N ARG A 165 7.02 -9.47 -11.83
CA ARG A 165 8.11 -9.78 -12.78
C ARG A 165 8.84 -8.55 -13.31
N THR A 166 8.20 -7.40 -13.31
CA THR A 166 8.70 -6.14 -13.87
C THR A 166 8.55 -5.00 -12.86
N ALA A 167 9.28 -3.91 -13.06
CA ALA A 167 9.12 -2.71 -12.26
C ALA A 167 7.70 -2.13 -12.38
N PHE A 168 7.03 -2.33 -13.51
CA PHE A 168 5.63 -1.93 -13.69
C PHE A 168 4.67 -2.76 -12.84
N ASP A 169 4.91 -4.07 -12.65
CA ASP A 169 4.13 -4.86 -11.69
C ASP A 169 4.32 -4.32 -10.26
N GLY A 170 5.56 -3.95 -9.92
CA GLY A 170 5.89 -3.28 -8.66
C GLY A 170 5.17 -1.93 -8.52
N PHE A 171 5.12 -1.14 -9.59
CA PHE A 171 4.41 0.13 -9.63
C PHE A 171 2.91 -0.04 -9.34
N ILE A 172 2.25 -0.98 -10.01
CA ILE A 172 0.82 -1.25 -9.79
C ILE A 172 0.57 -1.74 -8.36
N LEU A 173 1.32 -2.73 -7.88
CA LEU A 173 1.15 -3.23 -6.51
C LEU A 173 1.45 -2.16 -5.46
N GLY A 174 2.49 -1.35 -5.69
CA GLY A 174 2.82 -0.21 -4.85
C GLY A 174 1.70 0.82 -4.81
N ALA A 175 1.06 1.11 -5.94
CA ALA A 175 -0.10 1.99 -6.00
C ALA A 175 -1.29 1.44 -5.18
N PHE A 176 -1.56 0.14 -5.23
CA PHE A 176 -2.61 -0.48 -4.41
C PHE A 176 -2.27 -0.53 -2.92
N ILE A 177 -1.00 -0.75 -2.55
CA ILE A 177 -0.52 -0.64 -1.17
C ILE A 177 -0.71 0.82 -0.68
N GLY A 178 -0.26 1.80 -1.46
CA GLY A 178 -0.42 3.21 -1.14
C GLY A 178 -1.88 3.64 -1.02
N LEU A 179 -2.75 3.15 -1.92
CA LEU A 179 -4.19 3.38 -1.85
C LEU A 179 -4.79 2.81 -0.56
N GLY A 180 -4.47 1.57 -0.21
CA GLY A 180 -4.93 0.97 1.04
C GLY A 180 -4.53 1.79 2.26
N PHE A 181 -3.25 2.20 2.30
CA PHE A 181 -2.69 3.03 3.37
C PHE A 181 -3.46 4.34 3.50
N GLN A 182 -3.59 5.06 2.39
CA GLN A 182 -4.32 6.32 2.35
C GLN A 182 -5.75 6.14 2.88
N ILE A 183 -6.53 5.20 2.33
CA ILE A 183 -7.95 5.09 2.70
C ILE A 183 -8.16 4.82 4.19
N ILE A 184 -7.42 3.87 4.76
CA ILE A 184 -7.60 3.54 6.17
C ILE A 184 -7.06 4.64 7.08
N GLU A 185 -5.95 5.27 6.71
CA GLU A 185 -5.41 6.40 7.46
C GLU A 185 -6.34 7.63 7.39
N ASP A 186 -6.88 7.95 6.22
CA ASP A 186 -7.76 9.08 6.01
C ASP A 186 -9.03 8.99 6.88
N ILE A 187 -9.58 7.78 7.06
CA ILE A 187 -10.70 7.54 7.98
C ILE A 187 -10.29 7.91 9.41
N ALA A 188 -9.10 7.49 9.85
CA ALA A 188 -8.59 7.83 11.18
C ALA A 188 -8.36 9.34 11.36
N TYR A 189 -7.94 10.06 10.30
CA TYR A 189 -7.84 11.52 10.33
C TYR A 189 -9.20 12.22 10.38
N ALA A 190 -10.21 11.70 9.67
CA ALA A 190 -11.57 12.22 9.74
C ALA A 190 -12.15 12.10 11.16
N MET A 191 -11.86 10.99 11.85
CA MET A 191 -12.24 10.77 13.25
C MET A 191 -11.56 11.78 14.19
N THR A 192 -10.24 11.94 14.08
CA THR A 192 -9.49 12.95 14.86
C THR A 192 -10.03 14.35 14.62
N SER A 193 -10.36 14.68 13.37
CA SER A 193 -10.91 15.99 13.01
C SER A 193 -12.29 16.22 13.61
N ALA A 194 -13.16 15.21 13.62
CA ALA A 194 -14.46 15.29 14.29
C ALA A 194 -14.34 15.53 15.81
N GLY A 195 -13.30 14.96 16.44
CA GLY A 195 -12.99 15.19 17.85
C GLY A 195 -12.51 16.60 18.18
N SER A 196 -11.96 17.36 17.21
CA SER A 196 -11.41 18.70 17.43
C SER A 196 -12.42 19.73 17.95
N GLN A 197 -13.71 19.50 17.69
CA GLN A 197 -14.82 20.32 18.17
C GLN A 197 -15.71 19.56 19.16
N PHE A 198 -15.12 18.62 19.92
CA PHE A 198 -15.82 17.78 20.89
C PHE A 198 -17.03 17.02 20.30
N GLY A 199 -17.02 16.75 18.98
CA GLY A 199 -18.13 16.09 18.28
C GLY A 199 -19.37 16.96 18.01
N ALA A 200 -19.33 18.27 18.27
CA ALA A 200 -20.49 19.17 18.10
C ALA A 200 -20.89 19.37 16.62
N ASN A 201 -19.91 19.46 15.71
CA ASN A 201 -20.13 19.55 14.27
C ASN A 201 -19.21 18.57 13.52
N GLN A 202 -19.49 17.28 13.67
CA GLN A 202 -18.65 16.20 13.13
C GLN A 202 -18.42 16.35 11.62
N VAL A 203 -19.50 16.55 10.86
CA VAL A 203 -19.46 16.67 9.40
C VAL A 203 -18.62 17.87 8.97
N GLY A 204 -18.90 19.05 9.52
CA GLY A 204 -18.15 20.27 9.18
C GLY A 204 -16.67 20.15 9.55
N ALA A 205 -16.37 19.58 10.72
CA ALA A 205 -14.99 19.41 11.19
C ALA A 205 -14.21 18.38 10.37
N SER A 206 -14.83 17.28 9.92
CA SER A 206 -14.14 16.25 9.13
C SER A 206 -14.06 16.58 7.64
N MET A 207 -15.01 17.34 7.08
CA MET A 207 -15.11 17.58 5.64
C MET A 207 -13.86 18.25 5.06
N GLY A 208 -13.33 19.27 5.75
CA GLY A 208 -12.11 19.94 5.31
C GLY A 208 -10.92 18.98 5.18
N THR A 209 -10.73 18.13 6.19
CA THR A 209 -9.70 17.08 6.19
C THR A 209 -9.93 16.06 5.07
N ILE A 210 -11.17 15.59 4.88
CA ILE A 210 -11.49 14.62 3.82
C ILE A 210 -11.15 15.18 2.44
N VAL A 211 -11.58 16.42 2.15
CA VAL A 211 -11.32 17.06 0.85
C VAL A 211 -9.82 17.23 0.60
N VAL A 212 -9.09 17.76 1.58
CA VAL A 212 -7.63 17.94 1.47
C VAL A 212 -6.95 16.60 1.19
N ARG A 213 -7.33 15.54 1.92
CA ARG A 213 -6.72 14.21 1.77
C ARG A 213 -7.08 13.52 0.46
N MET A 214 -8.30 13.69 -0.05
CA MET A 214 -8.67 13.19 -1.38
C MET A 214 -7.88 13.87 -2.49
N VAL A 215 -7.70 15.20 -2.41
CA VAL A 215 -6.99 16.00 -3.42
C VAL A 215 -5.49 15.74 -3.37
N SER A 216 -4.88 15.75 -2.18
CA SER A 216 -3.44 15.53 -2.03
C SER A 216 -3.04 14.07 -2.15
N GLY A 217 -3.94 13.14 -1.81
CA GLY A 217 -3.66 11.71 -1.69
C GLY A 217 -3.19 11.03 -2.98
N VAL A 218 -3.75 11.42 -4.14
CA VAL A 218 -3.30 10.87 -5.44
C VAL A 218 -1.80 11.16 -5.65
N GLY A 219 -1.36 12.38 -5.34
CA GLY A 219 0.04 12.79 -5.45
C GLY A 219 0.92 12.42 -4.27
N ALA A 220 0.38 11.73 -3.26
CA ALA A 220 1.06 11.33 -2.04
C ALA A 220 1.23 9.80 -1.96
N HIS A 221 0.56 9.13 -1.02
CA HIS A 221 0.77 7.71 -0.73
C HIS A 221 0.71 6.81 -1.97
N ILE A 222 -0.23 7.05 -2.88
CA ILE A 222 -0.39 6.20 -4.07
C ILE A 222 0.84 6.28 -4.97
N VAL A 223 1.24 7.48 -5.38
CA VAL A 223 2.35 7.68 -6.32
C VAL A 223 3.69 7.40 -5.65
N TYR A 224 3.89 7.83 -4.39
CA TYR A 224 5.13 7.58 -3.66
C TYR A 224 5.39 6.09 -3.51
N SER A 225 4.39 5.31 -3.10
CA SER A 225 4.54 3.87 -2.94
C SER A 225 4.66 3.15 -4.28
N ALA A 226 4.00 3.62 -5.33
CA ALA A 226 4.19 3.09 -6.68
C ALA A 226 5.63 3.26 -7.16
N ILE A 227 6.20 4.46 -7.02
CA ILE A 227 7.59 4.75 -7.39
C ILE A 227 8.57 3.97 -6.51
N PHE A 228 8.37 3.95 -5.19
CA PHE A 228 9.22 3.23 -4.25
C PHE A 228 9.25 1.73 -4.57
N CYS A 229 8.09 1.14 -4.82
CA CYS A 229 7.95 -0.28 -5.18
C CYS A 229 8.56 -0.61 -6.54
N ALA A 230 8.41 0.26 -7.55
CA ALA A 230 9.12 0.11 -8.82
C ALA A 230 10.64 0.17 -8.64
N GLY A 231 11.14 1.12 -7.83
CA GLY A 231 12.54 1.24 -7.45
C GLY A 231 13.08 0.00 -6.74
N LEU A 232 12.32 -0.59 -5.82
CA LEU A 232 12.66 -1.85 -5.16
C LEU A 232 12.82 -2.99 -6.18
N ILE A 233 11.93 -3.09 -7.17
CA ILE A 233 12.05 -4.09 -8.24
C ILE A 233 13.30 -3.86 -9.08
N TYR A 234 13.61 -2.61 -9.45
CA TYR A 234 14.84 -2.27 -10.17
C TYR A 234 16.11 -2.68 -9.39
N LEU A 235 16.10 -2.47 -8.07
CA LEU A 235 17.21 -2.84 -7.20
C LEU A 235 17.34 -4.34 -6.97
N LEU A 236 16.24 -5.08 -6.90
CA LEU A 236 16.26 -6.53 -6.71
C LEU A 236 16.59 -7.27 -8.00
N GLY A 237 16.10 -6.76 -9.14
CA GLY A 237 16.05 -7.50 -10.39
C GLY A 237 15.03 -8.64 -10.33
N ARG A 238 14.34 -8.86 -11.45
CA ARG A 238 13.34 -9.92 -11.59
C ARG A 238 13.55 -10.68 -12.89
N PRO A 239 12.99 -11.89 -13.05
CA PRO A 239 13.27 -12.72 -14.22
C PRO A 239 12.99 -12.03 -15.57
N ALA A 240 11.98 -11.17 -15.65
CA ALA A 240 11.66 -10.42 -16.87
C ALA A 240 12.43 -9.09 -16.98
N GLU A 241 12.95 -8.56 -15.87
CA GLU A 241 13.74 -7.34 -15.81
C GLU A 241 14.94 -7.53 -14.87
N PRO A 242 15.99 -8.25 -15.34
CA PRO A 242 17.15 -8.57 -14.52
C PRO A 242 17.89 -7.30 -14.10
N ARG A 243 18.43 -7.31 -12.88
CA ARG A 243 19.21 -6.19 -12.35
C ARG A 243 20.44 -5.97 -13.23
N ARG A 244 20.55 -4.78 -13.85
CA ARG A 244 21.75 -4.37 -14.59
C ARG A 244 22.71 -3.63 -13.65
N ILE A 245 23.50 -4.37 -12.87
CA ILE A 245 24.64 -3.75 -12.15
C ILE A 245 25.82 -3.68 -13.14
N GLY A 246 26.33 -2.48 -13.41
CA GLY A 246 27.61 -2.29 -14.12
C GLY A 246 27.55 -2.28 -15.66
N ARG A 247 26.48 -1.76 -16.26
CA ARG A 247 26.47 -1.31 -17.66
C ARG A 247 26.21 0.18 -17.71
#